data_AF-H1DI97-F1
#
_entry.id   AF-H1DI97-F1
#
_cell.length_a   1.000
_cell.length_b   1.000
_cell.length_c   1.000
_cell.angle_alpha   90.00
_cell.angle_beta   90.00
_cell.angle_gamma   90.00
#
_symmetry.space_group_name_H-M   'P 1'
#
loop_
_entity.id
_entity.type
_entity.pdbx_description
1 polymer ?
#
loop_
_entity_poly.entity_id
_entity_poly.type
_entity_poly.pdbx_seq_one_letter_code
_entity_poly.pdbx_strand_id
1 'polypeptide(L)'
;MEKTEEIIKRYYRGETSIEEEKFLRAQYRSGHLKEDPFLSLSYPSLPLPSELNEKIRQAIRQQKKCALRRIYITVGSIAAIAILLLSLKGIFPAYKGKTLQLSDNMKRERFEDALRVIGNVLEKPAPSQEKVLYEDKNLIIAIE
;
A
#
# COMPACT_ATOMS: atom_id res chain seq x y z
N MET A 1 50.87 1.16 20.68
CA MET A 1 50.09 1.05 19.43
C MET A 1 50.73 -0.05 18.61
N GLU A 2 50.00 -1.11 18.24
CA GLU A 2 50.51 -2.08 17.27
C GLU A 2 50.92 -1.33 16.00
N LYS A 3 52.05 -1.70 15.40
CA LYS A 3 52.53 -1.01 14.21
C LYS A 3 51.57 -1.31 13.07
N THR A 4 51.14 -0.30 12.32
CA THR A 4 50.26 -0.49 11.16
C THR A 4 50.81 -1.53 10.17
N GLU A 5 52.13 -1.66 10.10
CA GLU A 5 52.84 -2.69 9.34
C GLU A 5 52.56 -4.14 9.81
N GLU A 6 52.38 -4.37 11.12
CA GLU A 6 52.04 -5.69 11.67
C GLU A 6 50.62 -6.08 11.30
N ILE A 7 49.68 -5.13 11.37
CA ILE A 7 48.29 -5.33 10.95
C ILE A 7 48.24 -5.65 9.45
N ILE A 8 49.01 -4.94 8.63
CA ILE A 8 49.14 -5.22 7.18
C ILE A 8 49.69 -6.64 6.95
N LYS A 9 50.71 -7.07 7.70
CA LYS A 9 51.26 -8.43 7.58
C LYS A 9 50.26 -9.52 7.99
N ARG A 10 49.41 -9.27 8.99
CA ARG A 10 48.30 -10.18 9.36
C ARG A 10 47.20 -10.16 8.31
N TYR A 11 46.90 -9.00 7.74
CA TYR A 11 45.91 -8.84 6.68
C TYR A 11 46.26 -9.71 5.47
N TYR A 12 47.51 -9.68 5.02
CA TYR A 12 47.99 -10.52 3.92
C TYR A 12 47.94 -12.03 4.22
N ARG A 13 47.90 -12.44 5.49
CA ARG A 13 47.71 -13.84 5.89
C ARG A 13 46.25 -14.22 6.06
N GLY A 14 45.32 -13.26 5.99
CA GLY A 14 43.89 -13.48 6.29
C GLY A 14 43.60 -13.64 7.78
N GLU A 15 44.48 -13.15 8.65
CA GLU A 15 44.38 -13.29 10.12
C GLU A 15 43.76 -12.05 10.79
N THR A 16 43.25 -11.09 10.02
CA THR A 16 42.70 -9.83 10.55
C THR A 16 41.24 -9.91 10.95
N SER A 17 40.87 -9.14 11.98
CA SER A 17 39.48 -8.88 12.37
C SER A 17 38.83 -7.79 11.51
N ILE A 18 37.49 -7.78 11.44
CA ILE A 18 36.69 -6.78 10.70
C ILE A 18 37.01 -5.34 11.15
N GLU A 19 37.34 -5.15 12.42
CA GLU A 19 37.69 -3.83 12.96
C GLU A 19 39.04 -3.33 12.45
N GLU A 20 40.02 -4.24 12.34
CA GLU A 20 41.35 -3.95 11.81
C GLU A 20 41.28 -3.63 10.32
N GLU A 21 40.43 -4.31 9.55
CA GLU A 21 40.18 -4.00 8.14
C GLU A 21 39.53 -2.63 7.96
N LYS A 22 38.57 -2.26 8.82
CA LYS A 22 37.97 -0.92 8.81
C LYS A 22 39.01 0.16 9.13
N PHE A 23 39.91 -0.11 10.07
CA PHE A 23 41.01 0.78 10.41
C PHE A 23 41.98 0.96 9.23
N LEU A 24 42.41 -0.12 8.58
CA LEU A 24 43.25 -0.06 7.38
C LEU A 24 42.56 0.70 6.24
N ARG A 25 41.25 0.48 6.04
CA ARG A 25 40.46 1.22 5.04
C ARG A 25 40.39 2.71 5.34
N ALA A 26 40.27 3.10 6.61
CA ALA A 26 40.29 4.50 7.02
C ALA A 26 41.68 5.12 6.78
N GLN A 27 42.75 4.40 7.10
CA GLN A 27 44.13 4.82 6.89
C GLN A 27 44.52 4.95 5.40
N TYR A 28 43.93 4.12 4.53
CA TYR A 28 44.09 4.25 3.09
C TYR A 28 43.34 5.48 2.56
N ARG A 29 42.09 5.69 2.99
CA ARG A 29 41.30 6.87 2.60
C ARG A 29 41.90 8.19 3.05
N SER A 30 42.60 8.19 4.19
CA SER A 30 43.32 9.37 4.70
C SER A 30 44.66 9.62 4.01
N GLY A 31 45.12 8.70 3.14
CA GLY A 31 46.38 8.83 2.41
C GLY A 31 47.62 8.46 3.23
N HIS A 32 47.47 7.88 4.43
CA HIS A 32 48.60 7.42 5.24
C HIS A 32 49.21 6.10 4.73
N LEU A 33 48.46 5.31 3.96
CA LEU A 33 48.94 4.10 3.30
C LEU A 33 49.22 4.36 1.81
N LYS A 34 50.40 3.95 1.33
CA LYS A 34 50.79 4.08 -0.09
C LYS A 34 50.08 3.09 -1.00
N GLU A 35 49.74 1.91 -0.49
CA GLU A 35 49.13 0.82 -1.24
C GLU A 35 47.76 0.49 -0.65
N ASP A 36 46.79 0.19 -1.52
CA ASP A 36 45.49 -0.30 -1.08
C ASP A 36 45.64 -1.76 -0.68
N PRO A 37 45.43 -2.14 0.59
CA PRO A 37 45.45 -3.55 1.00
C PRO A 37 44.47 -4.40 0.19
N PHE A 38 43.39 -3.82 -0.35
CA PHE A 38 42.43 -4.54 -1.18
C PHE A 38 42.87 -4.77 -2.63
N LEU A 39 43.85 -4.00 -3.14
CA LEU A 39 44.34 -4.10 -4.54
C LEU A 39 45.75 -4.68 -4.65
N SER A 40 46.47 -4.79 -3.53
CA SER A 40 47.80 -5.39 -3.46
C SER A 40 47.78 -6.93 -3.52
N LEU A 41 46.59 -7.55 -3.50
CA LEU A 41 46.36 -8.88 -4.06
C LEU A 41 46.48 -8.84 -5.60
N SER A 42 47.63 -8.38 -6.11
CA SER A 42 48.10 -8.75 -7.43
C SER A 42 48.49 -10.21 -7.38
N TYR A 43 47.48 -11.09 -7.40
CA TYR A 43 47.70 -12.43 -7.90
C TYR A 43 48.36 -12.30 -9.28
N PRO A 44 49.35 -13.15 -9.62
CA PRO A 44 49.76 -13.26 -11.01
C PRO A 44 48.48 -13.48 -11.81
N SER A 45 48.26 -12.66 -12.83
CA SER A 45 47.03 -12.62 -13.62
C SER A 45 46.75 -14.03 -14.17
N LEU A 46 46.02 -14.82 -13.40
CA LEU A 46 45.50 -16.10 -13.84
C LEU A 46 44.59 -15.78 -15.01
N PRO A 47 44.76 -16.45 -16.16
CA PRO A 47 43.91 -16.20 -17.30
C PRO A 47 42.47 -16.47 -16.87
N LEU A 48 41.66 -15.41 -16.83
CA LEU A 48 40.25 -15.54 -16.52
C LEU A 48 39.63 -16.50 -17.56
N PRO A 49 38.80 -17.47 -17.14
CA PRO A 49 38.13 -18.35 -18.08
C PRO A 49 37.31 -17.51 -19.07
N SER A 50 37.57 -17.70 -20.36
CA SER A 50 37.01 -16.89 -21.45
C SER A 50 35.47 -16.87 -21.47
N GLU A 51 34.83 -17.95 -21.01
CA GLU A 51 33.38 -18.06 -20.92
C GLU A 51 32.73 -17.23 -19.81
N LEU A 52 33.48 -16.89 -18.74
CA LEU A 52 32.90 -16.26 -17.56
C LEU A 52 32.33 -14.88 -17.90
N ASN A 53 33.05 -14.11 -18.71
CA ASN A 53 32.61 -12.79 -19.15
C ASN A 53 31.33 -12.88 -19.99
N GLU A 54 31.23 -13.87 -20.87
CA GLU A 54 30.04 -14.04 -21.71
C GLU A 54 28.84 -14.51 -20.90
N LYS A 55 29.01 -15.43 -19.94
CA LYS A 55 27.94 -15.82 -19.00
C LYS A 55 27.45 -14.63 -18.17
N ILE A 56 28.36 -13.83 -17.62
CA ILE A 56 28.02 -12.61 -16.85
C ILE A 56 27.25 -11.62 -17.73
N ARG A 57 27.74 -11.34 -18.94
CA ARG A 57 27.07 -10.44 -19.89
C ARG A 57 25.70 -10.95 -20.28
N GLN A 58 25.56 -12.25 -20.53
CA GLN A 58 24.30 -12.87 -20.88
C GLN A 58 23.29 -12.79 -19.73
N ALA A 59 23.70 -13.08 -18.50
CA ALA A 59 22.85 -12.95 -17.31
C ALA A 59 22.36 -11.51 -17.11
N ILE A 60 23.26 -10.52 -17.21
CA ILE A 60 22.90 -9.09 -17.10
C ILE A 60 21.91 -8.68 -18.20
N ARG A 61 22.12 -9.14 -19.44
CA ARG A 61 21.23 -8.86 -20.57
C ARG A 61 19.85 -9.49 -20.37
N GLN A 62 19.78 -10.73 -19.89
CA GLN A 62 18.51 -11.41 -19.61
C GLN A 62 17.72 -10.70 -18.51
N GLN A 63 18.38 -10.28 -17.43
CA GLN A 63 17.74 -9.54 -16.34
C GLN A 63 17.11 -8.23 -16.82
N LYS A 64 17.81 -7.47 -17.69
CA LYS A 64 17.29 -6.23 -18.28
C LYS A 64 16.09 -6.46 -19.19
N LYS A 65 16.09 -7.52 -20.00
CA LYS A 65 14.96 -7.86 -20.90
C LYS A 65 13.68 -8.18 -20.11
N CYS A 66 13.79 -8.94 -19.02
CA CYS A 66 12.64 -9.29 -18.18
C CYS A 66 12.03 -8.07 -17.49
N ALA A 67 12.87 -7.15 -16.99
CA ALA A 67 12.41 -5.91 -16.36
C ALA A 67 11.66 -5.00 -17.35
N LEU A 68 12.22 -4.82 -18.56
CA LEU A 68 11.58 -4.01 -19.60
C LEU A 68 10.23 -4.59 -20.03
N ARG A 69 10.15 -5.91 -20.25
CA ARG A 69 8.88 -6.57 -20.61
C ARG A 69 7.79 -6.33 -19.57
N ARG A 70 8.15 -6.36 -18.28
CA ARG A 70 7.21 -6.06 -17.19
C ARG A 70 6.70 -4.62 -17.26
N ILE A 71 7.59 -3.65 -17.48
CA ILE A 71 7.24 -2.23 -17.60
C ILE A 71 6.30 -2.00 -18.81
N TYR A 72 6.61 -2.59 -19.97
CA TYR A 72 5.76 -2.47 -21.16
C TYR A 72 4.35 -3.04 -20.92
N ILE A 73 4.24 -4.19 -20.24
CA ILE A 73 2.94 -4.78 -19.90
C ILE A 73 2.16 -3.90 -18.93
N THR A 74 2.80 -3.37 -17.88
CA THR A 74 2.12 -2.52 -16.89
C THR A 74 1.64 -1.21 -17.49
N VAL A 75 2.45 -0.57 -18.34
CA VAL A 75 2.07 0.69 -19.00
C VAL A 75 0.96 0.43 -20.02
N GLY A 76 1.06 -0.67 -20.79
CA GLY A 76 0.03 -1.08 -21.73
C GLY A 76 -1.31 -1.36 -21.06
N SER A 77 -1.33 -2.05 -19.92
CA SER A 77 -2.56 -2.32 -19.16
C SER A 77 -3.19 -1.06 -18.60
N ILE A 78 -2.39 -0.11 -18.09
CA ILE A 78 -2.90 1.18 -17.58
C ILE A 78 -3.52 1.98 -18.72
N ALA A 79 -2.86 2.05 -19.88
CA ALA A 79 -3.39 2.76 -21.04
C ALA A 79 -4.70 2.14 -21.54
N ALA A 80 -4.80 0.81 -21.59
CA ALA A 80 -6.04 0.12 -21.99
C ALA A 80 -7.21 0.43 -21.04
N ILE A 81 -6.97 0.42 -19.72
CA ILE A 81 -7.98 0.77 -18.71
C ILE A 81 -8.40 2.23 -18.85
N ALA A 82 -7.45 3.14 -19.09
CA ALA A 82 -7.76 4.56 -19.29
C ALA A 82 -8.66 4.80 -20.51
N ILE A 83 -8.37 4.14 -21.64
CA ILE A 83 -9.19 4.22 -22.86
C ILE A 83 -10.60 3.68 -22.60
N LEU A 84 -10.70 2.55 -21.87
CA LEU A 84 -11.97 1.95 -21.49
C LEU A 84 -12.79 2.93 -20.62
N LEU A 85 -12.19 3.53 -19.60
CA LEU A 85 -12.86 4.55 -18.78
C LEU A 85 -13.28 5.80 -19.56
N LEU A 86 -12.46 6.24 -20.52
CA LEU A 86 -12.77 7.38 -21.38
C LEU A 86 -13.97 7.10 -22.30
N SER A 87 -14.05 5.89 -22.85
CA SER A 87 -15.19 5.45 -23.67
C SER A 87 -16.49 5.35 -22.86
N LEU A 88 -16.46 4.86 -21.62
CA LEU A 88 -17.65 4.86 -20.75
C LEU A 88 -18.11 6.28 -20.39
N LYS A 89 -17.18 7.21 -20.17
CA LYS A 89 -17.52 8.60 -19.83
C LYS A 89 -18.23 9.35 -20.97
N GLY A 90 -18.09 8.90 -22.22
CA GLY A 90 -18.87 9.39 -23.35
C GLY A 90 -20.30 8.84 -23.43
N ILE A 91 -20.55 7.66 -22.86
CA ILE A 91 -21.86 6.97 -22.90
C ILE A 91 -22.76 7.39 -21.73
N PHE A 92 -22.17 7.69 -20.57
CA PHE A 92 -22.89 8.22 -19.43
C PHE A 92 -22.65 9.73 -19.33
N PRO A 93 -23.54 10.59 -19.90
CA PRO A 93 -23.47 12.02 -19.61
C PRO A 93 -23.49 12.16 -18.09
N ALA A 94 -22.49 12.87 -17.56
CA ALA A 94 -22.30 13.08 -16.13
C ALA A 94 -23.66 13.19 -15.46
N TYR A 95 -23.98 12.23 -14.59
CA TYR A 95 -25.21 12.21 -13.81
C TYR A 95 -25.11 13.39 -12.83
N LYS A 96 -25.27 14.62 -13.35
CA LYS A 96 -25.49 15.83 -12.56
C LYS A 96 -26.70 15.48 -11.74
N GLY A 97 -26.50 15.31 -10.44
CA GLY A 97 -27.49 14.81 -9.51
C GLY A 97 -28.84 15.44 -9.84
N LYS A 98 -29.71 14.64 -10.45
CA LYS A 98 -31.12 15.01 -10.55
C LYS A 98 -31.57 14.98 -9.11
N THR A 99 -31.66 16.14 -8.47
CA THR A 99 -32.66 16.31 -7.41
C THR A 99 -33.93 15.74 -8.02
N LEU A 100 -34.38 14.59 -7.49
CA LEU A 100 -35.57 13.91 -7.96
C LEU A 100 -36.70 14.94 -7.76
N GLN A 101 -37.01 15.71 -8.80
CA GLN A 101 -38.09 16.69 -8.75
C GLN A 101 -39.36 15.87 -8.79
N LEU A 102 -39.79 15.43 -7.60
CA LEU A 102 -41.08 14.83 -7.39
C LEU A 102 -42.11 15.84 -7.89
N SER A 103 -42.93 15.43 -8.86
CA SER A 103 -44.12 16.18 -9.27
C SER A 103 -44.90 16.60 -8.02
N ASP A 104 -45.30 17.86 -7.93
CA ASP A 104 -45.98 18.39 -6.75
C ASP A 104 -47.28 17.62 -6.45
N ASN A 105 -47.88 17.01 -7.46
CA ASN A 105 -49.03 16.11 -7.30
C ASN A 105 -48.66 14.88 -6.47
N MET A 106 -47.48 14.29 -6.69
CA MET A 106 -47.03 13.10 -5.94
C MET A 106 -46.58 13.47 -4.51
N LYS A 107 -46.10 14.70 -4.28
CA LYS A 107 -45.88 15.20 -2.91
C LYS A 107 -47.19 15.36 -2.16
N ARG A 108 -48.22 15.88 -2.85
CA ARG A 108 -49.55 16.09 -2.28
C ARG A 108 -50.24 14.77 -1.93
N GLU A 109 -50.21 13.79 -2.83
CA GLU A 109 -50.77 12.44 -2.56
C GLU A 109 -50.10 11.80 -1.33
N ARG A 110 -48.76 11.86 -1.24
CA ARG A 110 -48.03 11.31 -0.09
C ARG A 110 -48.34 12.04 1.21
N PHE A 111 -48.60 13.34 1.14
CA PHE A 111 -48.98 14.14 2.30
C PHE A 111 -50.40 13.81 2.76
N GLU A 112 -51.35 13.68 1.84
CA GLU A 112 -52.73 13.29 2.14
C GLU A 112 -52.81 11.86 2.71
N ASP A 113 -52.02 10.93 2.18
CA ASP A 113 -51.87 9.58 2.75
C ASP A 113 -51.32 9.63 4.18
N ALA A 114 -50.30 10.45 4.44
CA ALA A 114 -49.74 10.60 5.78
C ALA A 114 -50.76 11.17 6.78
N LEU A 115 -51.54 12.18 6.36
CA LEU A 115 -52.62 12.74 7.18
C LEU A 115 -53.72 11.72 7.46
N ARG A 116 -54.09 10.89 6.48
CA ARG A 116 -55.08 9.83 6.66
C ARG A 116 -54.60 8.78 7.66
N VAL A 117 -53.33 8.41 7.63
CA VAL A 117 -52.75 7.49 8.62
C VAL A 117 -52.82 8.08 10.03
N ILE A 118 -52.49 9.37 10.20
CA ILE A 118 -52.60 10.06 11.49
C ILE A 118 -54.07 10.14 11.94
N GLY A 119 -54.98 10.51 11.05
CA GLY A 119 -56.42 10.55 11.32
C GLY A 119 -56.95 9.19 11.76
N ASN A 120 -56.56 8.10 11.09
CA ASN A 120 -56.95 6.74 11.46
C ASN A 120 -56.40 6.31 12.84
N VAL A 121 -55.27 6.87 13.28
CA VAL A 121 -54.73 6.63 14.63
C VAL A 121 -55.52 7.41 15.69
N LEU A 122 -56.01 8.60 15.35
CA LEU A 122 -56.82 9.45 16.23
C LEU A 122 -58.29 9.01 16.32
N GLU A 123 -58.86 8.46 15.25
CA GLU A 123 -60.25 7.98 15.20
C GLU A 123 -60.46 6.61 15.84
N LYS A 124 -59.38 5.84 16.06
CA LYS A 124 -59.49 4.68 16.94
C LYS A 124 -59.84 5.18 18.33
N PRO A 125 -60.97 4.75 18.93
CA PRO A 125 -61.26 5.11 20.31
C PRO A 125 -60.05 4.69 21.13
N ALA A 126 -59.51 5.63 21.91
CA ALA A 126 -58.42 5.35 22.82
C ALA A 126 -58.78 4.05 23.57
N PRO A 127 -57.93 3.00 23.57
CA PRO A 127 -58.16 1.93 24.51
C PRO A 127 -58.23 2.61 25.88
N SER A 128 -59.33 2.37 26.60
CA SER A 128 -59.56 2.90 27.95
C SER A 128 -58.24 2.90 28.70
N GLN A 129 -57.69 4.09 28.91
CA GLN A 129 -56.39 4.26 29.55
C GLN A 129 -56.57 3.93 31.03
N GLU A 130 -56.65 2.65 31.39
CA GLU A 130 -56.26 2.27 32.74
C GLU A 130 -54.79 2.59 32.86
N LYS A 131 -54.50 3.72 33.50
CA LYS A 131 -53.15 4.17 33.75
C LYS A 131 -52.63 3.33 34.91
N VAL A 132 -52.11 2.15 34.60
CA VAL A 132 -51.51 1.24 35.58
C VAL A 132 -50.34 1.96 36.22
N LEU A 133 -50.49 2.34 37.48
CA LEU A 133 -49.46 3.06 38.23
C LEU A 133 -48.38 2.11 38.75
N TYR A 134 -48.73 0.84 38.97
CA TYR A 134 -47.81 -0.17 39.47
C TYR A 134 -48.29 -1.59 39.16
N GLU A 135 -47.37 -2.45 38.69
CA GLU A 135 -47.61 -3.87 38.38
C GLU A 135 -46.49 -4.73 38.98
N ASP A 136 -46.87 -5.72 39.79
CA ASP A 136 -46.00 -6.82 40.24
C ASP A 136 -46.76 -8.15 40.11
N LYS A 137 -46.06 -9.29 40.23
CA LYS A 137 -46.53 -10.63 39.87
C LYS A 137 -47.89 -11.04 40.46
N ASN A 138 -48.31 -10.42 41.57
CA ASN A 138 -49.56 -10.74 42.27
C ASN A 138 -50.47 -9.52 42.56
N LEU A 139 -50.16 -8.29 42.09
CA LEU A 139 -51.02 -7.11 42.36
C LEU A 139 -50.92 -6.07 41.24
N ILE A 140 -52.09 -5.57 40.80
CA ILE A 140 -52.23 -4.47 39.84
C ILE A 140 -53.08 -3.38 40.50
N ILE A 141 -52.58 -2.15 40.51
CA ILE A 141 -53.35 -0.97 40.94
C ILE A 141 -53.57 -0.07 39.72
N ALA A 142 -54.83 0.04 39.31
CA ALA A 142 -55.30 0.94 38.27
C ALA A 142 -56.30 1.94 38.84
N ILE A 143 -56.40 3.11 38.21
CA ILE A 143 -57.40 4.14 38.49
C ILE A 143 -58.24 4.30 37.22
N GLU A 144 -59.56 4.38 37.38
CA GLU A 144 -60.53 4.68 36.33
C GLU A 144 -60.60 6.19 36.03
#